data_AF-A0A7S6WQ03-F1
#
_entry.id   AF-A0A7S6WQ03-F1
#
_cell.length_a   1.000
_cell.length_b   1.000
_cell.length_c   1.000
_cell.angle_alpha   90.00
_cell.angle_beta   90.00
_cell.angle_gamma   90.00
#
_symmetry.space_group_name_H-M   'P 1'
#
loop_
_entity.id
_entity.type
_entity.pdbx_description
1 polymer ?
#
loop_
_entity_poly.entity_id
_entity_poly.type
_entity_poly.pdbx_seq_one_letter_code
_entity_poly.pdbx_strand_id
1 'polypeptide(L)'
;MNSNLKILLKKELYEFRYNYKAWLIIIICTAVSYVPWLRKHDISVFTASFFILLAVGQYIYNSYSDEINSSGSIFIHNLNFSFLQVFFIKIFFSFVIAAVILIADIPNINGVIKTADFFWLFPLIVTGAAVMQLSSVSSKGSEDTSATVSIIISFIMLVCIMLIQVMILRILACMLLAVLSVYAAYKVSYSLKYRTQL
;
A
#
# COMPACT_ATOMS: atom_id res chain seq x y z
N MET A 1 10.11 20.27 15.10
CA MET A 1 9.20 19.49 14.23
C MET A 1 7.93 20.31 14.05
N ASN A 2 7.55 20.67 12.82
CA ASN A 2 6.45 21.59 12.53
C ASN A 2 5.15 21.08 13.19
N SER A 3 4.42 21.93 13.92
CA SER A 3 3.26 21.51 14.75
C SER A 3 2.24 20.70 13.94
N ASN A 4 1.99 21.13 12.69
CA ASN A 4 1.05 20.48 11.77
C ASN A 4 1.49 19.07 11.34
N LEU A 5 2.79 18.83 11.16
CA LEU A 5 3.31 17.50 10.79
C LEU A 5 3.09 16.50 11.92
N LYS A 6 3.28 16.95 13.17
CA LYS A 6 3.00 16.13 14.35
C LYS A 6 1.52 15.78 14.45
N ILE A 7 0.63 16.71 14.10
CA ILE A 7 -0.83 16.46 14.07
C ILE A 7 -1.16 15.41 13.01
N LEU A 8 -0.64 15.56 11.79
CA LEU A 8 -0.90 14.62 10.71
C LEU A 8 -0.36 13.21 11.03
N LEU A 9 0.85 13.10 11.57
CA LEU A 9 1.42 11.81 11.99
C LEU A 9 0.61 11.16 13.12
N LYS A 10 0.09 11.93 14.08
CA LYS A 10 -0.78 11.39 15.13
C LYS A 10 -2.11 10.88 14.57
N LYS A 11 -2.71 11.63 13.64
CA LYS A 11 -3.92 11.23 12.91
C LYS A 11 -3.68 9.93 12.16
N GLU A 12 -2.58 9.83 11.43
CA GLU A 12 -2.25 8.63 10.66
C GLU A 12 -1.91 7.44 11.56
N LEU A 13 -1.20 7.67 12.68
CA LEU A 13 -0.95 6.62 13.68
C LEU A 13 -2.25 6.08 14.28
N TYR A 14 -3.25 6.94 14.47
CA TYR A 14 -4.57 6.54 14.95
C TYR A 14 -5.26 5.65 13.90
N GLU A 15 -5.34 6.10 12.64
CA GLU A 15 -5.91 5.28 11.56
C GLU A 15 -5.18 3.95 11.40
N PHE A 16 -3.84 3.99 11.41
CA PHE A 16 -3.00 2.80 11.37
C PHE A 16 -3.34 1.82 12.51
N ARG A 17 -3.46 2.29 13.75
CA ARG A 17 -3.77 1.43 14.91
C ARG A 17 -5.18 0.84 14.85
N TYR A 18 -6.16 1.60 14.39
CA TYR A 18 -7.57 1.22 14.42
C TYR A 18 -8.09 0.64 13.10
N ASN A 19 -7.25 0.47 12.10
CA ASN A 19 -7.60 -0.21 10.86
C ASN A 19 -7.64 -1.74 11.06
N TYR A 20 -8.69 -2.23 11.71
CA TYR A 20 -8.85 -3.64 12.08
C TYR A 20 -8.82 -4.57 10.85
N LYS A 21 -9.34 -4.13 9.70
CA LYS A 21 -9.30 -4.90 8.45
C LYS A 21 -7.85 -5.15 8.01
N ALA A 22 -6.98 -4.14 8.05
CA ALA A 22 -5.57 -4.30 7.70
C ALA A 22 -4.83 -5.19 8.70
N TRP A 23 -5.06 -5.00 10.01
CA TRP A 23 -4.44 -5.85 11.05
C TRP A 23 -4.87 -7.31 10.97
N LEU A 24 -6.14 -7.57 10.68
CA LEU A 24 -6.65 -8.92 10.47
C LEU A 24 -5.97 -9.59 9.27
N ILE A 25 -5.76 -8.86 8.17
CA ILE A 25 -4.99 -9.37 7.02
C ILE A 25 -3.55 -9.67 7.43
N ILE A 26 -2.88 -8.79 8.18
CA ILE A 26 -1.51 -9.07 8.68
C ILE A 26 -1.45 -10.38 9.47
N ILE A 27 -2.42 -10.61 10.37
CA ILE A 27 -2.50 -11.85 11.14
C ILE A 27 -2.68 -13.05 10.21
N ILE A 28 -3.60 -12.99 9.25
CA ILE A 28 -3.80 -14.06 8.28
C ILE A 28 -2.52 -14.32 7.46
N CYS A 29 -1.89 -13.27 6.94
CA CYS A 29 -0.65 -13.36 6.17
C CYS A 29 0.45 -14.06 6.95
N THR A 30 0.67 -13.65 8.21
CA THR A 30 1.68 -14.28 9.07
C THR A 30 1.33 -15.74 9.34
N ALA A 31 0.07 -16.08 9.64
CA ALA A 31 -0.36 -17.45 9.88
C ALA A 31 -0.17 -18.35 8.65
N VAL A 32 -0.48 -17.85 7.45
CA VAL A 32 -0.34 -18.60 6.20
C VAL A 32 1.12 -18.92 5.91
N SER A 33 2.07 -18.03 6.23
CA SER A 33 3.50 -18.33 6.05
C SER A 33 4.00 -19.56 6.84
N TYR A 34 3.32 -19.94 7.94
CA TYR A 34 3.64 -21.13 8.72
C TYR A 34 3.00 -22.42 8.19
N VAL A 35 2.25 -22.37 7.09
CA VAL A 35 1.68 -23.56 6.46
C VAL A 35 2.81 -24.41 5.85
N PRO A 36 2.97 -25.68 6.25
CA PRO A 36 4.13 -26.51 5.86
C PRO A 36 4.31 -26.70 4.35
N TRP A 37 3.23 -26.61 3.58
CA TRP A 37 3.25 -26.73 2.12
C TRP A 37 3.98 -25.55 1.46
N LEU A 38 3.71 -24.32 1.89
CA LEU A 38 4.34 -23.11 1.32
C LEU A 38 5.85 -23.07 1.57
N ARG A 39 6.32 -23.64 2.68
CA ARG A 39 7.74 -23.70 3.03
C ARG A 39 8.57 -24.62 2.14
N LYS A 40 7.94 -25.58 1.45
CA LYS A 40 8.62 -26.60 0.64
C LYS A 40 8.76 -26.23 -0.84
N HIS A 41 8.21 -25.09 -1.26
CA HIS A 41 8.16 -24.69 -2.66
C HIS A 41 8.83 -23.32 -2.90
N ASP A 42 9.45 -23.15 -4.07
CA ASP A 42 10.15 -21.92 -4.51
C ASP A 42 9.22 -20.70 -4.75
N ILE A 43 7.98 -20.75 -4.25
CA ILE A 43 6.97 -19.69 -4.39
C ILE A 43 6.91 -18.75 -3.18
N SER A 44 7.68 -19.03 -2.14
CA SER A 44 7.76 -18.25 -0.89
C SER A 44 7.93 -16.74 -1.09
N VAL A 45 8.84 -16.31 -1.98
CA VAL A 45 9.07 -14.88 -2.27
C VAL A 45 7.84 -14.24 -2.92
N PHE A 46 7.18 -14.96 -3.84
CA PHE A 46 5.94 -14.52 -4.46
C PHE A 46 4.83 -14.39 -3.43
N THR A 47 4.63 -15.40 -2.61
CA THR A 47 3.61 -15.44 -1.58
C THR A 47 3.80 -14.32 -0.55
N ALA A 48 5.03 -14.12 -0.07
CA ALA A 48 5.36 -13.03 0.85
C ALA A 48 5.09 -11.65 0.21
N SER A 49 5.52 -11.45 -1.04
CA SER A 49 5.30 -10.20 -1.78
C SER A 49 3.80 -9.90 -1.97
N PHE A 50 3.02 -10.93 -2.29
CA PHE A 50 1.58 -10.82 -2.44
C PHE A 50 0.89 -10.45 -1.14
N PHE A 51 1.26 -11.09 -0.04
CA PHE A 51 0.68 -10.78 1.27
C PHE A 51 1.03 -9.39 1.77
N ILE A 52 2.26 -8.93 1.52
CA ILE A 52 2.66 -7.54 1.77
C ILE A 52 1.77 -6.59 0.96
N LEU A 53 1.57 -6.85 -0.34
CA LEU A 53 0.70 -6.03 -1.19
C LEU A 53 -0.74 -6.01 -0.70
N LEU A 54 -1.28 -7.14 -0.24
CA LEU A 54 -2.63 -7.21 0.32
C LEU A 54 -2.77 -6.37 1.60
N ALA A 55 -1.86 -6.55 2.56
CA ALA A 55 -1.93 -5.85 3.84
C ALA A 55 -1.74 -4.34 3.68
N VAL A 56 -0.69 -3.94 2.92
CA VAL A 56 -0.43 -2.54 2.57
C VAL A 56 -1.61 -1.96 1.80
N GLY A 57 -2.10 -2.69 0.81
CA GLY A 57 -3.14 -2.21 -0.07
C GLY A 57 -4.46 -1.96 0.67
N GLN A 58 -4.85 -2.88 1.55
CA GLN A 58 -6.04 -2.71 2.38
C GLN A 58 -5.91 -1.52 3.33
N TYR A 59 -4.73 -1.33 3.94
CA TYR A 59 -4.47 -0.19 4.80
C TYR A 59 -4.66 1.12 4.05
N ILE A 60 -4.00 1.26 2.90
CA ILE A 60 -4.08 2.46 2.06
C ILE A 60 -5.52 2.73 1.60
N TYR A 61 -6.21 1.70 1.10
CA TYR A 61 -7.57 1.84 0.61
C TYR A 61 -8.52 2.36 1.70
N ASN A 62 -8.51 1.72 2.89
CA ASN A 62 -9.37 2.11 4.00
C ASN A 62 -9.05 3.52 4.47
N SER A 63 -7.76 3.85 4.63
CA SER A 63 -7.34 5.15 5.14
C SER A 63 -7.73 6.29 4.19
N TYR A 64 -7.63 6.11 2.87
CA TYR A 64 -8.14 7.11 1.92
C TYR A 64 -9.66 7.11 1.82
N SER A 65 -10.31 5.95 1.93
CA SER A 65 -11.78 5.87 1.98
C SER A 65 -12.34 6.64 3.17
N ASP A 66 -11.74 6.46 4.36
CA ASP A 66 -12.10 7.18 5.57
C ASP A 66 -11.89 8.68 5.39
N GLU A 67 -10.78 9.13 4.79
CA GLU A 67 -10.55 10.55 4.50
C GLU A 67 -11.59 11.17 3.57
N ILE A 68 -12.05 10.42 2.57
CA ILE A 68 -13.08 10.86 1.62
C ILE A 68 -14.45 10.93 2.31
N ASN A 69 -14.80 9.91 3.11
CA ASN A 69 -16.11 9.77 3.73
C ASN A 69 -16.30 10.63 5.00
N SER A 70 -15.24 10.89 5.77
CA SER A 70 -15.30 11.56 7.08
C SER A 70 -14.95 13.06 7.06
N SER A 71 -14.96 13.71 5.89
CA SER A 71 -14.47 15.08 5.72
C SER A 71 -12.97 15.26 6.09
N GLY A 72 -12.20 14.17 6.16
CA GLY A 72 -10.76 14.20 6.41
C GLY A 72 -9.98 14.99 5.35
N SER A 73 -10.49 15.03 4.12
CA SER A 73 -9.96 15.89 3.04
C SER A 73 -9.97 17.39 3.40
N ILE A 74 -10.99 17.87 4.11
CA ILE A 74 -11.10 19.26 4.59
C ILE A 74 -10.08 19.52 5.72
N PHE A 75 -9.92 18.56 6.64
CA PHE A 75 -8.91 18.64 7.70
C PHE A 75 -7.48 18.74 7.15
N ILE A 76 -7.14 17.90 6.18
CA ILE A 76 -5.84 17.91 5.50
C ILE A 76 -5.61 19.22 4.75
N HIS A 77 -6.64 19.73 4.08
CA HIS A 77 -6.60 21.02 3.39
C HIS A 77 -6.32 22.16 4.36
N ASN A 78 -7.00 22.19 5.52
CA ASN A 78 -6.82 23.22 6.54
C ASN A 78 -5.43 23.20 7.18
N LEU A 79 -4.77 22.05 7.20
CA LEU A 79 -3.39 21.92 7.66
C LEU A 79 -2.35 22.30 6.60
N ASN A 80 -2.78 22.70 5.39
CA ASN A 80 -1.94 23.05 4.24
C ASN A 80 -1.00 21.92 3.77
N PHE A 81 -1.41 20.67 3.90
CA PHE A 81 -0.65 19.54 3.36
C PHE A 81 -0.97 19.30 1.89
N SER A 82 0.07 19.05 1.10
CA SER A 82 -0.09 18.65 -0.29
C SER A 82 -0.46 17.17 -0.42
N PHE A 83 -1.08 16.81 -1.55
CA PHE A 83 -1.43 15.43 -1.88
C PHE A 83 -0.23 14.47 -1.75
N LEU A 84 0.95 14.89 -2.23
CA LEU A 84 2.17 14.09 -2.15
C LEU A 84 2.67 13.93 -0.72
N GLN A 85 2.57 14.97 0.12
CA GLN A 85 2.98 14.88 1.53
C GLN A 85 2.14 13.86 2.30
N VAL A 86 0.83 13.85 2.09
CA VAL A 86 -0.07 12.85 2.67
C VAL A 86 0.28 11.46 2.16
N PHE A 87 0.51 11.30 0.85
CA PHE A 87 0.90 10.03 0.27
C PHE A 87 2.20 9.48 0.86
N PHE A 88 3.24 10.30 1.02
CA PHE A 88 4.50 9.88 1.63
C PHE A 88 4.35 9.45 3.09
N ILE A 89 3.49 10.11 3.86
CA ILE A 89 3.21 9.70 5.25
C ILE A 89 2.52 8.34 5.28
N LYS A 90 1.55 8.10 4.40
CA LYS A 90 0.89 6.79 4.31
C LYS A 90 1.84 5.70 3.84
N ILE A 91 2.74 5.99 2.90
CA ILE A 91 3.82 5.06 2.50
C ILE A 91 4.70 4.69 3.70
N PHE A 92 5.04 5.65 4.56
CA PHE A 92 5.83 5.37 5.76
C PHE A 92 5.15 4.31 6.65
N PHE A 93 3.85 4.46 6.93
CA PHE A 93 3.10 3.45 7.69
C PHE A 93 2.95 2.11 6.95
N SER A 94 2.81 2.14 5.63
CA SER A 94 2.86 0.93 4.80
C SER A 94 4.18 0.18 4.90
N PHE A 95 5.31 0.88 5.01
CA PHE A 95 6.60 0.23 5.29
C PHE A 95 6.66 -0.38 6.68
N VAL A 96 6.00 0.24 7.68
CA VAL A 96 5.87 -0.37 9.01
C VAL A 96 5.07 -1.69 8.93
N ILE A 97 3.98 -1.73 8.17
CA ILE A 97 3.22 -2.98 7.93
C ILE A 97 4.10 -4.06 7.32
N ALA A 98 4.80 -3.73 6.23
CA ALA A 98 5.68 -4.67 5.55
C ALA A 98 6.79 -5.17 6.48
N ALA A 99 7.40 -4.29 7.28
CA ALA A 99 8.40 -4.65 8.27
C ALA A 99 7.86 -5.60 9.33
N VAL A 100 6.64 -5.38 9.84
CA VAL A 100 6.00 -6.28 10.82
C VAL A 100 5.80 -7.68 10.24
N ILE A 101 5.29 -7.78 9.00
CA ILE A 101 5.10 -9.06 8.31
C ILE A 101 6.45 -9.77 8.12
N LEU A 102 7.46 -9.05 7.63
CA LEU A 102 8.79 -9.60 7.40
C LEU A 102 9.45 -10.06 8.71
N ILE A 103 9.32 -9.31 9.80
CA ILE A 103 9.85 -9.67 11.12
C ILE A 103 9.16 -10.92 11.67
N ALA A 104 7.84 -10.96 11.60
CA ALA A 104 7.04 -12.10 12.07
C ALA A 104 7.34 -13.39 11.29
N ASP A 105 7.84 -13.25 10.06
CA ASP A 105 8.11 -14.36 9.15
C ASP A 105 9.62 -14.64 8.96
N ILE A 106 10.50 -13.97 9.73
CA ILE A 106 11.95 -14.23 9.75
C ILE A 106 12.29 -15.74 9.78
N PRO A 107 11.67 -16.58 10.63
CA PRO A 107 12.01 -18.00 10.73
C PRO A 107 11.78 -18.80 9.44
N ASN A 108 10.84 -18.37 8.58
CA ASN A 108 10.54 -19.04 7.31
C ASN A 108 11.22 -18.36 6.11
N ILE A 109 11.56 -17.08 6.25
CA ILE A 109 12.22 -16.27 5.23
C ILE A 109 13.74 -16.47 5.23
N ASN A 110 14.33 -16.86 6.37
CA ASN A 110 15.78 -16.98 6.53
C ASN A 110 16.36 -18.04 5.56
N GLY A 111 17.20 -17.59 4.63
CA GLY A 111 17.81 -18.42 3.58
C GLY A 111 17.02 -18.47 2.26
N VAL A 112 15.83 -17.87 2.19
CA VAL A 112 14.95 -17.91 1.00
C VAL A 112 14.82 -16.55 0.32
N ILE A 113 14.64 -15.47 1.10
CA ILE A 113 14.71 -14.10 0.58
C ILE A 113 16.16 -13.63 0.69
N LYS A 114 16.77 -13.30 -0.45
CA LYS A 114 18.13 -12.75 -0.47
C LYS A 114 18.06 -11.28 -0.07
N THR A 115 19.16 -10.74 0.46
CA THR A 115 19.30 -9.29 0.70
C THR A 115 18.99 -8.46 -0.55
N ALA A 116 19.28 -9.01 -1.74
CA ALA A 116 18.96 -8.41 -3.03
C ALA A 116 17.44 -8.21 -3.26
N ASP A 117 16.60 -9.07 -2.69
CA ASP A 117 15.15 -9.02 -2.90
C ASP A 117 14.49 -7.83 -2.20
N PHE A 118 15.09 -7.34 -1.12
CA PHE A 118 14.61 -6.15 -0.40
C PHE A 118 14.61 -4.92 -1.31
N PHE A 119 15.61 -4.77 -2.20
CA PHE A 119 15.73 -3.60 -3.06
C PHE A 119 14.56 -3.43 -4.05
N TRP A 120 13.92 -4.52 -4.48
CA TRP A 120 12.77 -4.44 -5.39
C TRP A 120 11.43 -4.51 -4.65
N LEU A 121 11.40 -5.06 -3.43
CA LEU A 121 10.23 -5.02 -2.54
C LEU A 121 9.84 -3.58 -2.15
N PHE A 122 10.80 -2.69 -1.93
CA PHE A 122 10.51 -1.28 -1.63
C PHE A 122 9.68 -0.61 -2.75
N PRO A 123 10.14 -0.58 -4.03
CA PRO A 123 9.34 -0.10 -5.15
C PRO A 123 7.97 -0.77 -5.26
N LEU A 124 7.89 -2.10 -5.02
CA LEU A 124 6.64 -2.85 -5.09
C LEU A 124 5.60 -2.31 -4.10
N ILE A 125 6.00 -2.04 -2.85
CA ILE A 125 5.12 -1.48 -1.82
C ILE A 125 4.58 -0.12 -2.25
N VAL A 126 5.44 0.73 -2.83
CA VAL A 126 5.04 2.05 -3.35
C VAL A 126 4.04 1.89 -4.50
N THR A 127 4.27 0.95 -5.43
CA THR A 127 3.35 0.66 -6.53
C THR A 127 1.98 0.19 -6.01
N GLY A 128 1.97 -0.76 -5.06
CA GLY A 128 0.73 -1.25 -4.44
C GLY A 128 -0.05 -0.14 -3.74
N ALA A 129 0.63 0.71 -2.99
CA ALA A 129 0.03 1.88 -2.35
C ALA A 129 -0.55 2.86 -3.37
N ALA A 130 0.16 3.14 -4.47
CA ALA A 130 -0.29 4.04 -5.52
C ALA A 130 -1.55 3.54 -6.23
N VAL A 131 -1.62 2.24 -6.56
CA VAL A 131 -2.80 1.65 -7.20
C VAL A 131 -4.01 1.67 -6.27
N MET A 132 -3.80 1.39 -4.98
CA MET A 132 -4.89 1.39 -4.00
C MET A 132 -5.39 2.79 -3.67
N GLN A 133 -4.49 3.80 -3.69
CA GLN A 133 -4.89 5.20 -3.62
C GLN A 133 -5.73 5.61 -4.83
N LEU A 134 -5.31 5.24 -6.04
CA LEU A 134 -6.07 5.53 -7.26
C LEU A 134 -7.47 4.93 -7.18
N SER A 135 -7.56 3.69 -6.70
CA SER A 135 -8.82 2.97 -6.48
C SER A 135 -9.76 3.70 -5.52
N SER A 136 -9.28 4.03 -4.32
CA SER A 136 -10.09 4.70 -3.30
C SER A 136 -10.57 6.07 -3.77
N VAL A 137 -9.72 6.83 -4.46
CA VAL A 137 -10.08 8.15 -5.01
C VAL A 137 -11.09 8.02 -6.15
N SER A 138 -10.93 7.04 -7.03
CA SER A 138 -11.82 6.84 -8.20
C SER A 138 -13.21 6.35 -7.79
N SER A 139 -13.29 5.50 -6.76
CA SER A 139 -14.54 4.98 -6.20
C SER A 139 -15.18 5.88 -5.15
N LYS A 140 -14.59 7.06 -4.87
CA LYS A 140 -15.01 7.96 -3.79
C LYS A 140 -15.16 7.24 -2.42
N GLY A 141 -14.41 6.17 -2.20
CA GLY A 141 -14.46 5.39 -0.96
C GLY A 141 -15.75 4.61 -0.71
N SER A 142 -16.68 4.50 -1.67
CA SER A 142 -18.01 3.89 -1.44
C SER A 142 -18.15 2.42 -1.88
N GLU A 143 -17.13 1.84 -2.52
CA GLU A 143 -17.26 0.55 -3.21
C GLU A 143 -16.19 -0.47 -2.79
N ASP A 144 -16.55 -1.43 -1.93
CA ASP A 144 -15.72 -2.61 -1.61
C ASP A 144 -15.34 -3.42 -2.88
N THR A 145 -16.15 -3.32 -3.94
CA THR A 145 -15.85 -3.84 -5.29
C THR A 145 -14.59 -3.19 -5.88
N SER A 146 -14.37 -1.90 -5.66
CA SER A 146 -13.20 -1.17 -6.16
C SER A 146 -11.90 -1.62 -5.48
N ALA A 147 -11.95 -1.86 -4.16
CA ALA A 147 -10.83 -2.46 -3.42
C ALA A 147 -10.49 -3.84 -3.99
N THR A 148 -11.51 -4.68 -4.20
CA THR A 148 -11.34 -6.04 -4.74
C THR A 148 -10.73 -6.04 -6.14
N VAL A 149 -11.23 -5.20 -7.05
CA VAL A 149 -10.67 -5.05 -8.41
C VAL A 149 -9.22 -4.60 -8.34
N SER A 150 -8.87 -3.73 -7.39
CA SER A 150 -7.52 -3.19 -7.26
C SER A 150 -6.54 -4.19 -6.66
N ILE A 151 -7.04 -5.09 -5.81
CA ILE A 151 -6.31 -6.28 -5.35
C ILE A 151 -6.02 -7.20 -6.54
N ILE A 152 -7.01 -7.47 -7.40
CA ILE A 152 -6.83 -8.30 -8.61
C ILE A 152 -5.79 -7.67 -9.54
N ILE A 153 -5.88 -6.36 -9.79
CA ILE A 153 -4.89 -5.63 -10.59
C ILE A 153 -3.50 -5.74 -9.94
N SER A 154 -3.39 -5.56 -8.62
CA SER A 154 -2.12 -5.67 -7.89
C SER A 154 -1.52 -7.07 -7.97
N PHE A 155 -2.36 -8.11 -7.96
CA PHE A 155 -1.94 -9.50 -8.18
C PHE A 155 -1.40 -9.72 -9.60
N ILE A 156 -2.13 -9.27 -10.63
CA ILE A 156 -1.70 -9.40 -12.03
C ILE A 156 -0.38 -8.65 -12.24
N MET A 157 -0.26 -7.42 -11.70
CA MET A 157 0.97 -6.65 -11.74
C MET A 157 2.12 -7.40 -11.07
N LEU A 158 1.91 -7.98 -9.88
CA LEU A 158 2.93 -8.77 -9.19
C LEU A 158 3.41 -9.94 -10.06
N VAL A 159 2.49 -10.68 -10.69
CA VAL A 159 2.83 -11.76 -11.61
C VAL A 159 3.71 -11.22 -12.75
N CYS A 160 3.31 -10.14 -13.42
CA CYS A 160 4.09 -9.53 -14.49
C CYS A 160 5.49 -9.07 -14.04
N ILE A 161 5.59 -8.46 -12.86
CA ILE A 161 6.85 -7.98 -12.28
C ILE A 161 7.79 -9.16 -11.97
N MET A 162 7.24 -10.26 -11.47
CA MET A 162 8.02 -11.46 -11.13
C MET A 162 8.54 -12.21 -12.36
N LEU A 163 7.87 -12.08 -13.52
CA LEU A 163 8.37 -12.61 -14.80
C LEU A 163 9.61 -11.86 -15.30
N ILE A 164 9.84 -10.62 -14.86
CA ILE A 164 11.03 -9.85 -15.22
C ILE A 164 12.24 -10.41 -14.45
N GLN A 165 13.15 -11.07 -15.16
CA GLN A 165 14.36 -11.64 -14.58
C GLN A 165 15.41 -10.59 -14.21
N VAL A 166 15.50 -9.50 -14.98
CA VAL A 166 16.49 -8.43 -14.76
C VAL A 166 16.02 -7.52 -13.63
N MET A 167 16.73 -7.54 -12.49
CA MET A 167 16.38 -6.79 -11.28
C MET A 167 16.22 -5.28 -11.50
N ILE A 168 17.13 -4.66 -12.28
CA ILE A 168 17.04 -3.22 -12.59
C ILE A 168 15.76 -2.90 -13.37
N LEU A 169 15.42 -3.73 -14.36
CA LEU A 169 14.21 -3.56 -15.15
C LEU A 169 12.95 -3.74 -14.29
N ARG A 170 12.99 -4.68 -13.34
CA ARG A 170 11.91 -4.89 -12.36
C ARG A 170 11.67 -3.64 -11.51
N ILE A 171 12.74 -3.04 -10.98
CA ILE A 171 12.66 -1.81 -10.18
C ILE A 171 12.10 -0.66 -11.03
N LEU A 172 12.59 -0.48 -12.26
CA LEU A 172 12.12 0.57 -13.16
C LEU A 172 10.64 0.41 -13.50
N ALA A 173 10.18 -0.83 -13.74
CA ALA A 173 8.77 -1.10 -14.00
C ALA A 173 7.89 -0.73 -12.80
N CYS A 174 8.27 -1.12 -11.58
CA CYS A 174 7.54 -0.74 -10.36
C CYS A 174 7.46 0.79 -10.20
N MET A 175 8.58 1.49 -10.38
CA MET A 175 8.65 2.95 -10.24
C MET A 175 7.78 3.65 -11.29
N LEU A 176 7.83 3.20 -12.53
CA LEU A 176 7.00 3.76 -13.61
C LEU A 176 5.50 3.56 -13.32
N LEU A 177 5.10 2.36 -12.90
CA LEU A 177 3.72 2.08 -12.50
C LEU A 177 3.28 2.95 -11.33
N ALA A 178 4.12 3.08 -10.30
CA ALA A 178 3.82 3.94 -9.15
C ALA A 178 3.60 5.40 -9.57
N VAL A 179 4.49 5.97 -10.39
CA VAL A 179 4.38 7.35 -10.86
C VAL A 179 3.10 7.56 -11.68
N LEU A 180 2.78 6.63 -12.60
CA LEU A 180 1.56 6.71 -13.40
C LEU A 180 0.30 6.66 -12.54
N SER A 181 0.26 5.74 -11.56
CA SER A 181 -0.89 5.60 -10.65
C SER A 181 -1.06 6.81 -9.74
N VAL A 182 0.01 7.34 -9.15
CA VAL A 182 -0.03 8.57 -8.33
C VAL A 182 -0.47 9.76 -9.17
N TYR A 183 0.05 9.89 -10.39
CA TYR A 183 -0.33 10.97 -11.30
C TYR A 183 -1.82 10.91 -11.68
N ALA A 184 -2.32 9.71 -12.01
CA ALA A 184 -3.73 9.49 -12.27
C ALA A 184 -4.58 9.83 -11.04
N ALA A 185 -4.18 9.38 -9.85
CA ALA A 185 -4.90 9.64 -8.60
C ALA A 185 -4.97 11.14 -8.29
N TYR A 186 -3.86 11.86 -8.50
CA TYR A 186 -3.80 13.32 -8.35
C TYR A 186 -4.78 14.03 -9.30
N LYS A 187 -4.82 13.62 -10.58
CA LYS A 187 -5.74 14.21 -11.57
C LYS A 187 -7.21 13.95 -11.23
N VAL A 188 -7.56 12.74 -10.80
CA VAL A 188 -8.92 12.38 -10.39
C VAL A 188 -9.32 13.17 -9.14
N SER A 189 -8.42 13.25 -8.14
CA SER A 189 -8.66 14.00 -6.90
C SER A 189 -8.87 15.51 -7.16
N TYR A 190 -8.09 16.12 -8.05
CA TYR A 190 -8.26 17.52 -8.42
C TYR A 190 -9.62 17.79 -9.10
N SER A 191 -10.04 16.89 -10.00
CA SER A 191 -11.36 16.96 -10.64
C SER A 191 -12.51 16.88 -9.61
N LEU A 192 -12.37 16.04 -8.57
CA LEU A 192 -13.34 15.93 -7.48
C LEU A 192 -13.37 17.18 -6.59
N LYS A 193 -12.21 17.77 -6.26
CA LYS A 193 -12.13 19.03 -5.51
C LYS A 193 -12.82 20.17 -6.25
N TYR A 194 -12.65 20.26 -7.57
CA TYR A 194 -13.31 21.28 -8.39
C TYR A 194 -14.84 21.11 -8.39
N ARG A 195 -15.36 19.87 -8.40
CA ARG A 195 -16.80 19.59 -8.37
C ARG A 195 -17.47 19.83 -7.02
N THR A 196 -16.72 19.83 -5.92
CA THR A 196 -17.24 20.07 -4.56
C THR A 196 -17.20 21.55 -4.16
N GLN A 197 -16.55 22.40 -4.97
CA GLN A 197 -16.49 23.86 -4.80
C GLN A 197 -17.52 24.62 -5.66
N LEU A 198 -18.27 23.92 -6.52
CA LEU A 198 -19.42 24.43 -7.29
C LEU A 198 -20.72 24.14 -6.53
#